data_AF-A0A519PA55-F1
#
_entry.id   AF-A0A519PA55-F1
#
_cell.length_a   1.000
_cell.length_b   1.000
_cell.length_c   1.000
_cell.angle_alpha   90.00
_cell.angle_beta   90.00
_cell.angle_gamma   90.00
#
_symmetry.space_group_name_H-M   'P 1'
#
loop_
_entity.id
_entity.type
_entity.pdbx_description
1 polymer ?
#
loop_
_entity_poly.entity_id
_entity_poly.type
_entity_poly.pdbx_seq_one_letter_code
_entity_poly.pdbx_strand_id
1 'polypeptide(L)'
;AHMAETGDDRIAANTFFAAQHDFEEAGDLLLFTDEHWLNEVEQQMDAAGGVLPGAAMAETFNALRANDLIWSFFVSNYLMGKAPPAFDLLFWNADQTRMPKRLHMDYLRSMYGQNRLAKGEFEIGGVTVDLKKVRIPLYFQASKEDHIAPMNSVYRSARAFENADVTVTLAGSGHIAGVINPPSAKKYQHWTNAALPATLAEWREGAAEHPGSWWEHWAAWLHERSGDWGASRDPNKGPLAAIEPAPGSYVKVKS
;
A
#
# COMPACT_ATOMS: atom_id res chain seq x y z
N ALA A 1 5.77 1.94 -14.76
CA ALA A 1 7.10 2.00 -15.37
C ALA A 1 7.22 1.02 -16.54
N HIS A 2 7.38 -0.31 -16.36
CA HIS A 2 7.52 -1.29 -17.46
C HIS A 2 6.60 -1.07 -18.67
N MET A 3 5.28 -0.91 -18.46
CA MET A 3 4.33 -0.63 -19.55
C MET A 3 4.70 0.59 -20.41
N ALA A 4 5.24 1.65 -19.80
CA ALA A 4 5.71 2.84 -20.52
C ALA A 4 7.05 2.64 -21.25
N GLU A 5 7.88 1.68 -20.81
CA GLU A 5 9.07 1.24 -21.54
C GLU A 5 8.69 0.40 -22.78
N THR A 6 7.66 -0.44 -22.65
CA THR A 6 7.23 -1.39 -23.70
C THR A 6 6.11 -0.87 -24.61
N GLY A 7 5.67 0.38 -24.44
CA GLY A 7 4.61 0.98 -25.27
C GLY A 7 3.21 0.41 -25.04
N ASP A 8 2.93 -0.11 -23.85
CA ASP A 8 1.65 -0.70 -23.45
C ASP A 8 0.75 0.37 -22.79
N ASP A 9 -0.32 0.77 -23.48
CA ASP A 9 -1.19 1.91 -23.14
C ASP A 9 -2.51 1.52 -22.45
N ARG A 10 -2.69 0.23 -22.13
CA ARG A 10 -3.97 -0.35 -21.64
C ARG A 10 -4.48 0.18 -20.30
N ILE A 11 -3.72 1.00 -19.59
CA ILE A 11 -4.09 1.58 -18.29
C ILE A 11 -4.14 3.10 -18.43
N ALA A 12 -5.34 3.68 -18.38
CA ALA A 12 -5.54 5.13 -18.58
C ALA A 12 -5.16 5.99 -17.36
N ALA A 13 -5.28 5.44 -16.15
CA ALA A 13 -4.92 6.06 -14.87
C ALA A 13 -4.63 4.98 -13.83
N ASN A 14 -3.86 5.29 -12.78
CA ASN A 14 -3.58 4.34 -11.70
C ASN A 14 -3.78 4.96 -10.30
N THR A 15 -3.99 4.12 -9.30
CA THR A 15 -4.16 4.53 -7.90
C THR A 15 -3.28 3.67 -6.99
N PHE A 16 -2.73 4.31 -5.95
CA PHE A 16 -1.84 3.74 -4.96
C PHE A 16 -2.35 4.08 -3.55
N PHE A 17 -2.63 3.08 -2.72
CA PHE A 17 -3.02 3.25 -1.31
C PHE A 17 -1.90 2.75 -0.42
N ALA A 18 -1.39 3.60 0.48
CA ALA A 18 -0.29 3.29 1.41
C ALA A 18 0.93 2.59 0.76
N ALA A 19 1.24 2.92 -0.50
CA ALA A 19 2.21 2.19 -1.32
C ALA A 19 3.54 2.94 -1.49
N GLN A 20 4.63 2.25 -1.20
CA GLN A 20 6.00 2.76 -1.24
C GLN A 20 6.70 2.35 -2.55
N HIS A 21 7.49 3.26 -3.10
CA HIS A 21 8.25 3.12 -4.35
C HIS A 21 9.67 3.68 -4.21
N ASP A 22 9.80 4.78 -3.46
CA ASP A 22 11.02 5.20 -2.78
C ASP A 22 10.97 4.65 -1.36
N PHE A 23 11.99 3.89 -0.97
CA PHE A 23 12.07 3.22 0.33
C PHE A 23 13.11 3.85 1.29
N GLU A 24 13.73 4.97 0.91
CA GLU A 24 14.77 5.64 1.71
C GLU A 24 14.32 6.01 3.14
N GLU A 25 13.02 6.20 3.33
CA GLU A 25 12.38 6.57 4.60
C GLU A 25 11.25 5.59 5.00
N ALA A 26 11.38 4.31 4.64
CA ALA A 26 10.32 3.30 4.79
C ALA A 26 10.02 2.82 6.23
N GLY A 27 10.39 3.60 7.24
CA GLY A 27 10.09 3.33 8.65
C GLY A 27 10.82 2.13 9.24
N ASP A 28 10.24 1.54 10.29
CA ASP A 28 10.87 0.51 11.12
C ASP A 28 11.22 -0.78 10.35
N LEU A 29 10.66 -0.99 9.16
CA LEU A 29 11.00 -2.11 8.27
C LEU A 29 12.46 -2.04 7.76
N LEU A 30 13.08 -0.85 7.75
CA LEU A 30 14.52 -0.70 7.43
C LEU A 30 15.43 -1.33 8.51
N LEU A 31 14.92 -1.64 9.70
CA LEU A 31 15.68 -2.35 10.74
C LEU A 31 15.93 -3.83 10.41
N PHE A 32 15.29 -4.36 9.36
CA PHE A 32 15.37 -5.77 8.94
C PHE A 32 16.07 -5.95 7.58
N THR A 33 16.81 -4.94 7.10
CA THR A 33 17.48 -4.96 5.78
C THR A 33 18.98 -5.24 5.82
N ASP A 34 19.59 -5.39 7.00
CA ASP A 34 21.00 -5.78 7.10
C ASP A 34 21.19 -7.26 6.74
N GLU A 35 22.40 -7.60 6.30
CA GLU A 35 22.74 -8.96 5.91
C GLU A 35 22.54 -9.97 7.05
N HIS A 36 22.61 -9.59 8.32
CA HIS A 36 22.33 -10.50 9.42
C HIS A 36 20.89 -11.00 9.42
N TRP A 37 19.92 -10.08 9.43
CA TRP A 37 18.49 -10.44 9.41
C TRP A 37 18.08 -11.10 8.09
N LEU A 38 18.59 -10.60 6.96
CA LEU A 38 18.32 -11.20 5.66
C LEU A 38 18.81 -12.65 5.57
N ASN A 39 19.99 -12.97 6.11
CA ASN A 39 20.49 -14.35 6.13
C ASN A 39 19.72 -15.25 7.12
N GLU A 40 19.18 -14.73 8.21
CA GLU A 40 18.30 -15.52 9.10
C GLU A 40 16.95 -15.81 8.45
N VAL A 41 16.31 -14.81 7.83
CA VAL A 41 15.06 -14.98 7.09
C VAL A 41 15.23 -15.96 5.93
N GLU A 42 16.34 -15.88 5.21
CA GLU A 42 16.73 -16.82 4.13
C GLU A 42 16.87 -18.26 4.65
N GLN A 43 17.53 -18.48 5.79
CA GLN A 43 17.67 -19.80 6.41
C GLN A 43 16.33 -20.37 6.90
N GLN A 44 15.47 -19.54 7.50
CA GLN A 44 14.12 -19.96 7.92
C GLN A 44 13.27 -20.38 6.71
N MET A 45 13.36 -19.66 5.59
CA MET A 45 12.67 -20.01 4.35
C MET A 45 13.15 -21.35 3.77
N ASP A 46 14.46 -21.62 3.76
CA ASP A 46 14.99 -22.89 3.25
C ASP A 46 14.57 -24.07 4.14
N ALA A 47 14.64 -23.91 5.46
CA ALA A 47 14.17 -24.92 6.43
C ALA A 47 12.66 -25.20 6.29
N ALA A 48 11.87 -24.20 5.88
CA ALA A 48 10.43 -24.30 5.63
C ALA A 48 10.04 -24.70 4.19
N GLY A 49 11.00 -25.06 3.34
CA GLY A 49 10.74 -25.56 1.98
C GLY A 49 10.55 -24.47 0.91
N GLY A 50 11.19 -23.32 1.07
CA GLY A 50 11.22 -22.23 0.07
C GLY A 50 10.15 -21.15 0.26
N VAL A 51 9.53 -21.05 1.44
CA VAL A 51 8.55 -20.02 1.81
C VAL A 51 8.77 -19.60 3.26
N LEU A 52 8.46 -18.35 3.62
CA LEU A 52 8.43 -17.97 5.04
C LEU A 52 7.12 -18.50 5.67
N PRO A 53 7.17 -19.20 6.82
CA PRO A 53 5.96 -19.57 7.56
C PRO A 53 5.18 -18.34 8.03
N GLY A 54 3.85 -18.42 8.05
CA GLY A 54 3.00 -17.33 8.54
C GLY A 54 3.39 -16.87 9.95
N ALA A 55 3.63 -17.81 10.87
CA ALA A 55 4.04 -17.53 12.25
C ALA A 55 5.29 -16.63 12.35
N ALA A 56 6.33 -16.88 11.55
CA ALA A 56 7.53 -16.03 11.54
C ALA A 56 7.22 -14.61 11.03
N MET A 57 6.38 -14.49 9.99
CA MET A 57 5.88 -13.19 9.54
C MET A 57 4.99 -12.50 10.60
N ALA A 58 4.25 -13.25 11.41
CA ALA A 58 3.48 -12.70 12.53
C ALA A 58 4.41 -12.13 13.60
N GLU A 59 5.50 -12.83 13.92
CA GLU A 59 6.49 -12.39 14.90
C GLU A 59 7.21 -11.10 14.45
N THR A 60 7.64 -11.01 13.18
CA THR A 60 8.18 -9.75 12.62
C THR A 60 7.17 -8.60 12.67
N PHE A 61 5.92 -8.84 12.26
CA PHE A 61 4.87 -7.80 12.33
C PHE A 61 4.49 -7.43 13.78
N ASN A 62 4.57 -8.36 14.73
CA ASN A 62 4.31 -8.07 16.14
C ASN A 62 5.44 -7.24 16.77
N ALA A 63 6.70 -7.46 16.37
CA ALA A 63 7.83 -6.62 16.76
C ALA A 63 7.67 -5.19 16.23
N LEU A 64 7.27 -5.03 14.96
CA LEU A 64 6.99 -3.74 14.32
C LEU A 64 5.75 -3.02 14.93
N ARG A 65 4.68 -3.76 15.26
CA ARG A 65 3.38 -3.20 15.69
C ARG A 65 3.16 -3.13 17.20
N ALA A 66 4.24 -3.16 17.99
CA ALA A 66 4.17 -3.05 19.46
C ALA A 66 3.36 -1.82 19.94
N ASN A 67 3.39 -0.72 19.18
CA ASN A 67 2.59 0.48 19.45
C ASN A 67 1.15 0.38 18.93
N ASP A 68 0.93 0.36 17.61
CA ASP A 68 -0.39 0.71 17.06
C ASP A 68 -1.51 -0.30 17.36
N LEU A 69 -1.25 -1.61 17.25
CA LEU A 69 -2.31 -2.61 17.41
C LEU A 69 -2.50 -3.05 18.87
N ILE A 70 -1.47 -2.89 19.70
CA ILE A 70 -1.48 -3.31 21.11
C ILE A 70 -1.68 -2.12 22.04
N TRP A 71 -0.87 -1.06 21.95
CA TRP A 71 -0.90 0.06 22.89
C TRP A 71 -2.15 0.93 22.74
N SER A 72 -2.58 1.25 21.52
CA SER A 72 -3.83 2.01 21.30
C SER A 72 -5.06 1.28 21.86
N PHE A 73 -5.09 -0.04 21.67
CA PHE A 73 -6.16 -0.94 22.12
C PHE A 73 -6.13 -1.11 23.65
N PHE A 74 -4.93 -1.24 24.24
CA PHE A 74 -4.72 -1.30 25.69
C PHE A 74 -5.16 0.01 26.37
N VAL A 75 -4.72 1.15 25.87
CA VAL A 75 -5.10 2.47 26.42
C VAL A 75 -6.61 2.73 26.26
N SER A 76 -7.23 2.36 25.14
CA SER A 76 -8.68 2.51 24.95
C SER A 76 -9.50 1.56 25.84
N ASN A 77 -9.11 0.29 25.92
CA ASN A 77 -10.00 -0.75 26.46
C ASN A 77 -9.69 -1.06 27.94
N TYR A 78 -8.41 -1.09 28.32
CA TYR A 78 -7.99 -1.34 29.71
C TYR A 78 -8.01 -0.06 30.57
N LEU A 79 -7.51 1.08 30.05
CA LEU A 79 -7.47 2.34 30.83
C LEU A 79 -8.75 3.19 30.72
N MET A 80 -9.47 3.17 29.59
CA MET A 80 -10.75 3.90 29.44
C MET A 80 -12.01 3.03 29.49
N GLY A 81 -11.88 1.71 29.70
CA GLY A 81 -13.02 0.80 29.86
C GLY A 81 -13.94 0.67 28.64
N LYS A 82 -13.46 1.00 27.44
CA LYS A 82 -14.27 0.97 26.21
C LYS A 82 -14.37 -0.46 25.65
N ALA A 83 -15.54 -0.81 25.12
CA ALA A 83 -15.74 -2.10 24.47
C ALA A 83 -14.90 -2.18 23.16
N PRO A 84 -14.18 -3.29 22.91
CA PRO A 84 -13.30 -3.43 21.75
C PRO A 84 -14.09 -3.49 20.43
N PRO A 85 -13.90 -2.54 19.50
CA PRO A 85 -14.40 -2.65 18.14
C PRO A 85 -13.46 -3.52 17.29
N ALA A 86 -13.94 -3.95 16.11
CA ALA A 86 -13.16 -4.56 15.03
C ALA A 86 -12.54 -5.94 15.29
N PHE A 87 -13.39 -6.96 15.46
CA PHE A 87 -13.00 -8.38 15.38
C PHE A 87 -12.57 -8.79 13.95
N ASP A 88 -13.05 -8.07 12.94
CA ASP A 88 -12.81 -8.25 11.50
C ASP A 88 -11.38 -7.88 11.08
N LEU A 89 -10.85 -6.74 11.55
CA LEU A 89 -9.46 -6.35 11.26
C LEU A 89 -8.45 -7.31 11.90
N LEU A 90 -8.74 -7.82 13.11
CA LEU A 90 -7.92 -8.83 13.76
C LEU A 90 -8.02 -10.20 13.05
N PHE A 91 -9.20 -10.56 12.55
CA PHE A 91 -9.38 -11.76 11.72
C PHE A 91 -8.57 -11.68 10.42
N TRP A 92 -8.70 -10.59 9.66
CA TRP A 92 -7.90 -10.35 8.44
C TRP A 92 -6.40 -10.39 8.72
N ASN A 93 -5.95 -9.78 9.81
CA ASN A 93 -4.53 -9.75 10.15
C ASN A 93 -3.98 -11.13 10.58
N ALA A 94 -4.83 -12.04 11.05
CA ALA A 94 -4.48 -13.41 11.40
C ALA A 94 -4.57 -14.39 10.21
N ASP A 95 -5.23 -14.02 9.11
CA ASP A 95 -5.39 -14.84 7.90
C ASP A 95 -4.21 -14.62 6.94
N GLN A 96 -3.05 -15.12 7.34
CA GLN A 96 -1.77 -14.81 6.72
C GLN A 96 -1.56 -15.53 5.38
N THR A 97 -0.72 -14.96 4.51
CA THR A 97 -0.30 -15.58 3.23
C THR A 97 1.21 -15.86 3.21
N ARG A 98 1.61 -16.97 2.59
CA ARG A 98 3.02 -17.33 2.38
C ARG A 98 3.56 -16.70 1.10
N MET A 99 4.78 -16.16 1.13
CA MET A 99 5.48 -15.65 -0.05
C MET A 99 6.65 -16.58 -0.45
N PRO A 100 6.83 -16.90 -1.76
CA PRO A 100 8.00 -17.65 -2.23
C PRO A 100 9.32 -16.95 -1.92
N LYS A 101 10.31 -17.70 -1.46
CA LYS A 101 11.63 -17.21 -1.02
C LYS A 101 12.25 -16.21 -2.00
N ARG A 102 12.30 -16.55 -3.30
CA ARG A 102 12.94 -15.69 -4.31
C ARG A 102 12.24 -14.34 -4.47
N LEU A 103 10.92 -14.27 -4.35
CA LEU A 103 10.18 -13.01 -4.41
C LEU A 103 10.41 -12.18 -3.14
N HIS A 104 10.34 -12.82 -1.97
CA HIS A 104 10.47 -12.13 -0.69
C HIS A 104 11.90 -11.58 -0.49
N MET A 105 12.93 -12.38 -0.75
CA MET A 105 14.33 -11.96 -0.59
C MET A 105 14.74 -10.88 -1.60
N ASP A 106 14.25 -10.94 -2.86
CA ASP A 106 14.50 -9.88 -3.83
C ASP A 106 13.74 -8.59 -3.48
N TYR A 107 12.51 -8.69 -2.97
CA TYR A 107 11.78 -7.51 -2.50
C TYR A 107 12.49 -6.81 -1.33
N LEU A 108 12.93 -7.56 -0.31
CA LEU A 108 13.69 -6.99 0.82
C LEU A 108 15.03 -6.39 0.37
N ARG A 109 15.79 -7.10 -0.49
CA ARG A 109 17.11 -6.65 -0.95
C ARG A 109 17.04 -5.50 -1.95
N SER A 110 16.30 -5.66 -3.04
CA SER A 110 16.22 -4.68 -4.12
C SER A 110 15.38 -3.44 -3.79
N MET A 111 14.32 -3.56 -2.97
CA MET A 111 13.48 -2.42 -2.57
C MET A 111 13.93 -1.81 -1.25
N TYR A 112 13.73 -2.48 -0.12
CA TYR A 112 14.01 -1.87 1.20
C TYR A 112 15.51 -1.61 1.44
N GLY A 113 16.38 -2.59 1.13
CA GLY A 113 17.83 -2.45 1.38
C GLY A 113 18.57 -1.58 0.36
N GLN A 114 18.23 -1.68 -0.93
CA GLN A 114 18.96 -1.01 -2.01
C GLN A 114 18.21 0.15 -2.67
N ASN A 115 16.90 0.28 -2.48
CA ASN A 115 16.04 1.33 -3.06
C ASN A 115 16.15 1.45 -4.60
N ARG A 116 16.31 0.31 -5.28
CA ARG A 116 16.61 0.26 -6.74
C ARG A 116 15.50 0.82 -7.61
N LEU A 117 14.25 0.77 -7.16
CA LEU A 117 13.10 1.25 -7.95
C LEU A 117 13.11 2.78 -8.10
N ALA A 118 13.29 3.53 -7.01
CA ALA A 118 13.41 4.99 -7.08
C ALA A 118 14.72 5.47 -7.74
N LYS A 119 15.78 4.66 -7.67
CA LYS A 119 17.06 4.92 -8.35
C LYS A 119 17.04 4.64 -9.87
N GLY A 120 16.01 3.97 -10.39
CA GLY A 120 15.95 3.55 -11.80
C GLY A 120 16.88 2.37 -12.12
N GLU A 121 17.24 1.57 -11.11
CA GLU A 121 18.16 0.44 -11.17
C GLU A 121 17.44 -0.92 -11.12
N PHE A 122 16.12 -0.93 -10.93
CA PHE A 122 15.31 -2.14 -10.83
C PHE A 122 15.00 -2.71 -12.23
N GLU A 123 15.14 -4.03 -12.40
CA GLU A 123 14.86 -4.72 -13.65
C GLU A 123 13.68 -5.67 -13.48
N ILE A 124 12.75 -5.65 -14.42
CA ILE A 124 11.62 -6.58 -14.49
C ILE A 124 11.36 -6.94 -15.95
N GLY A 125 11.18 -8.24 -16.25
CA GLY A 125 10.93 -8.71 -17.63
C GLY A 125 12.10 -8.52 -18.60
N GLY A 126 13.33 -8.31 -18.11
CA GLY A 126 14.49 -7.95 -18.94
C GLY A 126 14.57 -6.45 -19.27
N VAL A 127 13.77 -5.62 -18.60
CA VAL A 127 13.72 -4.17 -18.80
C VAL A 127 14.04 -3.46 -17.48
N THR A 128 15.10 -2.64 -17.48
CA THR A 128 15.36 -1.68 -16.41
C THR A 128 14.29 -0.60 -16.44
N VAL A 129 13.58 -0.39 -15.33
CA VAL A 129 12.38 0.45 -15.31
C VAL A 129 12.60 1.81 -14.66
N ASP A 130 12.24 2.86 -15.39
CA ASP A 130 12.25 4.24 -14.89
C ASP A 130 10.84 4.71 -14.48
N LEU A 131 10.68 5.17 -13.24
CA LEU A 131 9.43 5.78 -12.77
C LEU A 131 9.11 7.08 -13.54
N LYS A 132 10.15 7.83 -13.94
CA LYS A 132 10.05 9.11 -14.66
C LYS A 132 9.55 8.95 -16.09
N LYS A 133 9.40 7.74 -16.62
CA LYS A 133 8.76 7.47 -17.93
C LYS A 133 7.25 7.24 -17.87
N VAL A 134 6.65 7.12 -16.68
CA VAL A 134 5.19 7.10 -16.56
C VAL A 134 4.60 8.47 -16.93
N ARG A 135 3.46 8.47 -17.65
CA ARG A 135 2.76 9.69 -18.11
C ARG A 135 1.28 9.74 -17.72
N ILE A 136 0.70 8.61 -17.31
CA ILE A 136 -0.71 8.51 -16.92
C ILE A 136 -0.97 9.23 -15.59
N PRO A 137 -2.21 9.71 -15.33
CA PRO A 137 -2.58 10.22 -14.01
C PRO A 137 -2.43 9.17 -12.90
N LEU A 138 -1.86 9.60 -11.78
CA LEU A 138 -1.61 8.80 -10.58
C LEU A 138 -2.27 9.44 -9.36
N TYR A 139 -3.05 8.66 -8.63
CA TYR A 139 -3.60 9.07 -7.33
C TYR A 139 -2.87 8.34 -6.20
N PHE A 140 -2.27 9.07 -5.28
CA PHE A 140 -1.59 8.55 -4.09
C PHE A 140 -2.39 8.88 -2.83
N GLN A 141 -2.71 7.85 -2.05
CA GLN A 141 -3.19 8.00 -0.68
C GLN A 141 -2.10 7.58 0.31
N ALA A 142 -1.91 8.41 1.34
CA ALA A 142 -1.15 8.12 2.54
C ALA A 142 -2.04 8.33 3.77
N SER A 143 -1.69 7.76 4.93
CA SER A 143 -2.39 8.02 6.20
C SER A 143 -1.47 8.78 7.17
N LYS A 144 -2.00 9.77 7.88
CA LYS A 144 -1.22 10.74 8.69
C LYS A 144 -0.42 10.08 9.81
N GLU A 145 -0.97 9.05 10.44
CA GLU A 145 -0.34 8.32 11.54
C GLU A 145 0.14 6.91 11.09
N ASP A 146 0.49 6.74 9.81
CA ASP A 146 1.01 5.46 9.30
C ASP A 146 2.49 5.27 9.67
N HIS A 147 2.82 4.13 10.29
CA HIS A 147 4.18 3.70 10.61
C HIS A 147 4.66 2.54 9.72
N ILE A 148 3.77 1.86 9.00
CA ILE A 148 4.07 0.75 8.08
C ILE A 148 4.43 1.28 6.69
N ALA A 149 3.72 2.31 6.26
CA ALA A 149 4.01 3.08 5.04
C ALA A 149 4.03 4.58 5.38
N PRO A 150 5.12 5.08 5.99
CA PRO A 150 5.18 6.45 6.50
C PRO A 150 4.79 7.50 5.46
N MET A 151 3.99 8.48 5.87
CA MET A 151 3.45 9.49 4.94
C MET A 151 4.54 10.22 4.13
N ASN A 152 5.75 10.41 4.67
CA ASN A 152 6.85 11.00 3.91
C ASN A 152 7.44 10.04 2.85
N SER A 153 7.55 8.74 3.15
CA SER A 153 7.93 7.71 2.18
C SER A 153 6.93 7.62 1.02
N VAL A 154 5.63 7.64 1.32
CA VAL A 154 4.58 7.67 0.28
C VAL A 154 4.59 9.00 -0.50
N TYR A 155 4.89 10.13 0.15
CA TYR A 155 5.03 11.42 -0.53
C TYR A 155 6.24 11.45 -1.49
N ARG A 156 7.40 10.95 -1.05
CA ARG A 156 8.61 10.76 -1.88
C ARG A 156 8.34 9.82 -3.05
N SER A 157 7.63 8.73 -2.77
CA SER A 157 7.18 7.77 -3.79
C SER A 157 6.30 8.44 -4.86
N ALA A 158 5.38 9.33 -4.47
CA ALA A 158 4.58 10.12 -5.41
C ALA A 158 5.45 11.11 -6.21
N ARG A 159 6.38 11.80 -5.54
CA ARG A 159 7.33 12.75 -6.14
C ARG A 159 8.31 12.12 -7.15
N ALA A 160 8.58 10.81 -7.07
CA ALA A 160 9.47 10.11 -8.00
C ALA A 160 8.91 9.99 -9.43
N PHE A 161 7.59 10.16 -9.61
CA PHE A 161 6.92 10.16 -10.92
C PHE A 161 6.93 11.55 -11.56
N GLU A 162 8.12 12.14 -11.72
CA GLU A 162 8.36 13.55 -12.10
C GLU A 162 7.63 14.08 -13.36
N ASN A 163 7.13 13.19 -14.22
CA ASN A 163 6.49 13.50 -15.50
C ASN A 163 5.02 13.02 -15.60
N ALA A 164 4.37 12.71 -14.48
CA ALA A 164 2.96 12.29 -14.43
C ALA A 164 2.06 13.38 -13.77
N ASP A 165 0.76 13.34 -14.06
CA ASP A 165 -0.27 14.05 -13.28
C ASP A 165 -0.42 13.34 -11.93
N VAL A 166 0.18 13.88 -10.86
CA VAL A 166 0.24 13.24 -9.53
C VAL A 166 -0.65 13.97 -8.54
N THR A 167 -1.78 13.35 -8.21
CA THR A 167 -2.69 13.78 -7.13
C THR A 167 -2.33 13.07 -5.83
N VAL A 168 -2.12 13.82 -4.74
CA VAL A 168 -1.87 13.26 -3.39
C VAL A 168 -3.06 13.57 -2.47
N THR A 169 -3.39 12.65 -1.58
CA THR A 169 -4.36 12.87 -0.51
C THR A 169 -3.89 12.20 0.78
N LEU A 170 -3.91 12.95 1.88
CA LEU A 170 -3.52 12.45 3.20
C LEU A 170 -4.79 12.15 4.00
N ALA A 171 -4.99 10.90 4.41
CA ALA A 171 -6.09 10.51 5.28
C ALA A 171 -5.73 10.74 6.77
N GLY A 172 -6.72 11.01 7.61
CA GLY A 172 -6.56 10.89 9.06
C GLY A 172 -6.37 9.44 9.50
N SER A 173 -5.91 9.25 10.74
CA SER A 173 -5.57 7.93 11.34
C SER A 173 -4.35 7.24 10.70
N GLY A 174 -4.06 6.02 11.16
CA GLY A 174 -2.92 5.18 10.72
C GLY A 174 -3.31 4.15 9.67
N HIS A 175 -2.36 3.27 9.32
CA HIS A 175 -2.38 2.37 8.14
C HIS A 175 -3.77 1.88 7.69
N ILE A 176 -4.38 0.96 8.45
CA ILE A 176 -5.65 0.33 8.06
C ILE A 176 -6.84 1.29 8.18
N ALA A 177 -6.92 2.07 9.27
CA ALA A 177 -8.08 2.91 9.56
C ALA A 177 -8.15 4.19 8.69
N GLY A 178 -7.00 4.65 8.18
CA GLY A 178 -6.92 5.74 7.21
C GLY A 178 -7.30 5.29 5.80
N VAL A 179 -6.84 4.11 5.36
CA VAL A 179 -7.24 3.52 4.06
C VAL A 179 -8.72 3.10 4.08
N ILE A 180 -9.15 2.37 5.11
CA ILE A 180 -10.49 1.77 5.22
C ILE A 180 -11.43 2.68 6.03
N ASN A 181 -11.76 3.85 5.46
CA ASN A 181 -12.71 4.80 6.03
C ASN A 181 -13.93 4.96 5.11
N PRO A 182 -15.01 4.16 5.26
CA PRO A 182 -16.19 4.30 4.42
C PRO A 182 -16.96 5.60 4.71
N PRO A 183 -17.39 6.39 3.69
CA PRO A 183 -18.07 7.67 3.90
C PRO A 183 -19.30 7.61 4.83
N SER A 184 -20.03 6.49 4.82
CA SER A 184 -21.18 6.24 5.71
C SER A 184 -20.83 6.26 7.20
N ALA A 185 -19.57 6.00 7.58
CA ALA A 185 -19.11 6.08 8.97
C ALA A 185 -18.93 7.53 9.46
N LYS A 186 -18.77 8.51 8.55
CA LYS A 186 -18.57 9.94 8.86
C LYS A 186 -17.48 10.20 9.91
N LYS A 187 -16.37 9.47 9.80
CA LYS A 187 -15.20 9.55 10.70
C LYS A 187 -14.00 10.23 10.02
N TYR A 188 -13.13 10.76 10.88
CA TYR A 188 -11.86 11.39 10.52
C TYR A 188 -12.05 12.56 9.53
N GLN A 189 -10.95 12.92 8.88
CA GLN A 189 -10.80 13.95 7.87
C GLN A 189 -9.80 13.47 6.82
N HIS A 190 -9.61 14.27 5.78
CA HIS A 190 -8.50 14.13 4.85
C HIS A 190 -8.00 15.50 4.39
N TRP A 191 -6.76 15.57 3.94
CA TRP A 191 -6.15 16.78 3.40
C TRP A 191 -5.85 16.61 1.91
N THR A 192 -6.07 17.66 1.13
CA THR A 192 -5.72 17.72 -0.30
C THR A 192 -4.97 19.01 -0.61
N ASN A 193 -4.06 18.95 -1.59
CA ASN A 193 -3.34 20.10 -2.12
C ASN A 193 -3.09 19.86 -3.62
N ALA A 194 -3.40 20.85 -4.45
CA ALA A 194 -3.17 20.79 -5.89
C ALA A 194 -1.70 21.05 -6.28
N ALA A 195 -0.91 21.64 -5.37
CA ALA A 195 0.53 21.76 -5.53
C ALA A 195 1.24 20.52 -4.96
N LEU A 196 2.34 20.12 -5.62
CA LEU A 196 3.22 19.03 -5.17
C LEU A 196 4.65 19.58 -4.94
N PRO A 197 4.89 20.38 -3.87
CA PRO A 197 6.19 20.98 -3.58
C PRO A 197 7.27 19.94 -3.22
N ALA A 198 8.49 20.39 -2.93
CA ALA A 198 9.64 19.50 -2.75
C ALA A 198 9.50 18.55 -1.55
N THR A 199 8.87 19.01 -0.47
CA THR A 199 8.73 18.29 0.79
C THR A 199 7.27 18.09 1.20
N LEU A 200 7.01 17.07 2.03
CA LEU A 200 5.70 16.88 2.65
C LEU A 200 5.35 18.00 3.64
N ALA A 201 6.34 18.69 4.21
CA ALA A 201 6.10 19.83 5.09
C ALA A 201 5.41 20.98 4.34
N GLU A 202 6.02 21.43 3.25
CA GLU A 202 5.44 22.46 2.35
C GLU A 202 4.08 22.00 1.78
N TRP A 203 3.93 20.72 1.44
CA TRP A 203 2.66 20.18 0.93
C TRP A 203 1.55 20.30 1.99
N ARG A 204 1.86 19.99 3.25
CA ARG A 204 0.91 20.07 4.37
C ARG A 204 0.59 21.50 4.78
N GLU A 205 1.55 22.43 4.67
CA GLU A 205 1.31 23.87 4.92
C GLU A 205 0.32 24.47 3.91
N GLY A 206 0.35 24.01 2.66
CA GLY A 206 -0.60 24.41 1.61
C GLY A 206 -1.88 23.57 1.52
N ALA A 207 -2.08 22.56 2.38
CA ALA A 207 -3.18 21.61 2.22
C ALA A 207 -4.49 22.06 2.89
N ALA A 208 -5.61 21.89 2.18
CA ALA A 208 -6.96 22.11 2.72
C ALA A 208 -7.45 20.86 3.47
N GLU A 209 -8.01 21.04 4.67
CA GLU A 209 -8.65 19.97 5.46
C GLU A 209 -10.13 19.82 5.09
N HIS A 210 -10.55 18.58 4.82
CA HIS A 210 -11.91 18.21 4.47
C HIS A 210 -12.45 17.17 5.47
N PRO A 211 -13.63 17.35 6.05
CA PRO A 211 -14.20 16.39 7.00
C PRO A 211 -14.61 15.09 6.30
N GLY A 212 -14.48 13.95 6.99
CA GLY A 212 -14.91 12.65 6.48
C GLY A 212 -13.90 11.97 5.55
N SER A 213 -14.42 11.07 4.71
CA SER A 213 -13.61 10.12 3.94
C SER A 213 -13.04 10.70 2.66
N TRP A 214 -11.77 10.39 2.39
CA TRP A 214 -11.09 10.66 1.12
C TRP A 214 -11.63 9.82 -0.05
N TRP A 215 -12.43 8.78 0.20
CA TRP A 215 -13.02 7.95 -0.86
C TRP A 215 -13.90 8.78 -1.80
N GLU A 216 -14.54 9.85 -1.31
CA GLU A 216 -15.37 10.73 -2.14
C GLU A 216 -14.51 11.59 -3.10
N HIS A 217 -13.36 12.08 -2.63
CA HIS A 217 -12.37 12.78 -3.46
C HIS A 217 -11.75 11.84 -4.51
N TRP A 218 -11.36 10.62 -4.11
CA TRP A 218 -10.85 9.61 -5.04
C TRP A 218 -11.89 9.18 -6.08
N ALA A 219 -13.15 8.97 -5.67
CA ALA A 219 -14.23 8.59 -6.59
C ALA A 219 -14.52 9.68 -7.61
N ALA A 220 -14.46 10.97 -7.23
CA ALA A 220 -14.58 12.08 -8.16
C ALA A 220 -13.42 12.11 -9.18
N TRP A 221 -12.17 12.05 -8.70
CA TRP A 221 -10.96 12.00 -9.54
C TRP A 221 -10.98 10.83 -10.54
N LEU A 222 -11.46 9.66 -10.09
CA LEU A 222 -11.56 8.46 -10.92
C LEU A 222 -12.73 8.55 -11.90
N HIS A 223 -13.85 9.19 -11.53
CA HIS A 223 -15.00 9.35 -12.43
C HIS A 223 -14.64 10.16 -13.69
N GLU A 224 -13.92 11.28 -13.52
CA GLU A 224 -13.37 12.09 -14.62
C GLU A 224 -12.54 11.26 -15.63
N ARG A 225 -11.93 10.17 -15.15
CA ARG A 225 -11.00 9.30 -15.90
C ARG A 225 -11.62 7.96 -16.30
N SER A 226 -12.91 7.75 -16.03
CA SER A 226 -13.65 6.49 -16.29
C SER A 226 -14.47 6.49 -17.58
N GLY A 227 -14.70 7.66 -18.19
CA GLY A 227 -15.57 7.82 -19.36
C GLY A 227 -17.08 7.82 -19.01
N ASP A 228 -17.91 7.81 -20.06
CA ASP A 228 -19.37 7.89 -19.93
C ASP A 228 -20.01 6.64 -19.28
N TRP A 229 -21.15 6.86 -18.60
CA TRP A 229 -21.96 5.80 -18.01
C TRP A 229 -22.57 4.88 -19.07
N GLY A 230 -21.95 3.70 -19.24
CA GLY A 230 -22.46 2.62 -20.09
C GLY A 230 -23.45 1.69 -19.39
N ALA A 231 -24.11 0.83 -20.17
CA ALA A 231 -24.92 -0.27 -19.64
C ALA A 231 -24.04 -1.27 -18.85
N SER A 232 -24.61 -1.84 -17.78
CA SER A 232 -23.90 -2.81 -16.95
C SER A 232 -23.54 -4.08 -17.74
N ARG A 233 -22.28 -4.52 -17.60
CA ARG A 233 -21.78 -5.73 -18.26
C ARG A 233 -22.24 -6.97 -17.49
N ASP A 234 -22.81 -7.93 -18.21
CA ASP A 234 -23.12 -9.26 -17.68
C ASP A 234 -21.88 -10.16 -17.79
N PRO A 235 -21.25 -10.59 -16.67
CA PRO A 235 -20.04 -11.41 -16.73
C PRO A 235 -20.28 -12.77 -17.39
N ASN A 236 -21.52 -13.29 -17.39
CA ASN A 236 -21.87 -14.56 -18.02
C ASN A 236 -21.91 -14.48 -19.56
N LYS A 237 -21.83 -13.27 -20.12
CA LYS A 237 -21.80 -13.00 -21.57
C LYS A 237 -20.41 -12.56 -22.07
N GLY A 238 -19.38 -12.64 -21.23
CA GLY A 238 -18.00 -12.39 -21.62
C GLY A 238 -17.40 -13.55 -22.44
N PRO A 239 -16.23 -13.35 -23.06
CA PRO A 239 -15.50 -14.42 -23.78
C PRO A 239 -14.83 -15.44 -22.84
N LEU A 240 -14.92 -15.25 -21.53
CA LEU A 240 -14.38 -16.12 -20.48
C LEU A 240 -15.54 -16.66 -19.64
N ALA A 241 -15.60 -17.98 -19.46
CA ALA A 241 -16.63 -18.61 -18.64
C ALA A 241 -16.40 -18.35 -17.14
N ALA A 242 -17.49 -18.20 -16.37
CA ALA A 242 -17.42 -18.14 -14.92
C ALA A 242 -16.98 -19.49 -14.34
N ILE A 243 -16.00 -19.47 -13.43
CA ILE A 243 -15.40 -20.68 -12.83
C ILE A 243 -16.11 -21.07 -11.52
N GLU A 244 -16.23 -20.11 -10.60
CA GLU A 244 -16.89 -20.28 -9.30
C GLU A 244 -17.43 -18.94 -8.78
N PRO A 245 -18.41 -18.93 -7.85
CA PRO A 245 -18.88 -17.69 -7.23
C PRO A 245 -17.82 -16.99 -6.38
N ALA A 246 -17.88 -15.66 -6.35
CA ALA A 246 -17.08 -14.85 -5.42
C ALA A 246 -17.36 -15.26 -3.94
N PRO A 247 -16.35 -15.24 -3.05
CA PRO A 247 -14.99 -14.72 -3.26
C PRO A 247 -13.99 -15.76 -3.79
N GLY A 248 -14.47 -16.87 -4.37
CA GLY A 248 -13.62 -17.92 -4.93
C GLY A 248 -12.96 -18.84 -3.90
N SER A 249 -12.08 -19.72 -4.36
CA SER A 249 -11.43 -20.78 -3.57
C SER A 249 -10.07 -20.36 -2.98
N TYR A 250 -9.28 -19.55 -3.70
CA TYR A 250 -7.91 -19.21 -3.29
C TYR A 250 -7.85 -18.45 -1.96
N VAL A 251 -8.80 -17.54 -1.70
CA VAL A 251 -8.93 -16.80 -0.43
C VAL A 251 -9.41 -17.66 0.75
N LYS A 252 -9.66 -18.95 0.53
CA LYS A 252 -10.06 -19.92 1.58
C LYS A 252 -8.94 -20.93 1.88
N VAL A 253 -7.78 -20.80 1.23
CA VAL A 253 -6.58 -21.61 1.47
C VAL A 253 -5.89 -21.09 2.74
N LYS A 254 -5.56 -21.99 3.65
CA LYS A 254 -4.88 -21.66 4.91
C LYS A 254 -3.36 -21.83 4.79
N SER A 255 -2.61 -20.90 5.37
CA SER A 255 -1.14 -20.89 5.45
C SER A 255 -0.59 -21.67 6.64
#